data_AF-A0AAV8YEH0-F1
#
_entry.id   AF-A0AAV8YEH0-F1
#
_cell.length_a   1.000
_cell.length_b   1.000
_cell.length_c   1.000
_cell.angle_alpha   90.00
_cell.angle_beta   90.00
_cell.angle_gamma   90.00
#
_symmetry.space_group_name_H-M   'P 1'
#
loop_
_entity.id
_entity.type
_entity.pdbx_description
1 polymer ?
#
loop_
_entity_poly.entity_id
_entity_poly.type
_entity_poly.pdbx_seq_one_letter_code
_entity_poly.pdbx_strand_id
1 'polypeptide(L)'
;IREGLDSSVSPCDDIWNSTCGGWLKKNPLPQDKSIWNQKQQLVKRDANLAGETRVEKSVRYFVSIIIMINHYCCVPRCLSWIKRDPQLTFHIFLEGKHQARIDKRKAWILKLRIRQPVSKFMRVCSLHFAEEDYFYRSKGFKKRKN
;
A
#
# COMPACT_ATOMS: atom_id res chain seq x y z
N ILE A 1 30.87 -20.09 -26.71
CA ILE A 1 31.74 -19.57 -25.62
C ILE A 1 32.87 -18.69 -26.17
N ARG A 2 33.62 -19.09 -27.22
CA ARG A 2 34.77 -18.32 -27.75
C ARG A 2 34.43 -16.96 -28.38
N GLU A 3 33.19 -16.74 -28.80
CA GLU A 3 32.78 -15.53 -29.53
C GLU A 3 32.71 -14.23 -28.71
N GLY A 4 32.73 -14.34 -27.37
CA GLY A 4 32.73 -13.19 -26.46
C GLY A 4 34.12 -12.70 -26.06
N LEU A 5 35.16 -13.50 -26.36
CA LEU A 5 36.55 -13.21 -26.01
C LEU A 5 37.13 -12.13 -26.93
N ASP A 6 37.96 -11.26 -26.36
CA ASP A 6 38.75 -10.29 -27.12
C ASP A 6 40.23 -10.67 -27.07
N SER A 7 40.71 -11.35 -28.10
CA SER A 7 42.12 -11.79 -28.19
C SER A 7 43.10 -10.65 -28.44
N SER A 8 42.63 -9.42 -28.65
CA SER A 8 43.50 -8.24 -28.78
C SER A 8 43.96 -7.68 -27.43
N VAL A 9 43.36 -8.15 -26.33
CA VAL A 9 43.68 -7.71 -24.96
C VAL A 9 44.21 -8.91 -24.18
N SER A 10 45.39 -8.75 -23.58
CA SER A 10 45.96 -9.76 -22.69
C SER A 10 45.10 -9.92 -21.44
N PRO A 11 44.76 -11.15 -21.00
CA PRO A 11 44.03 -11.37 -19.77
C PRO A 11 44.74 -10.88 -18.50
N CYS A 12 46.07 -10.75 -18.56
CA CYS A 12 46.87 -10.24 -17.44
C CYS A 12 46.77 -8.71 -17.29
N ASP A 13 46.43 -7.99 -18.37
CA ASP A 13 46.35 -6.53 -18.37
C ASP A 13 44.91 -6.06 -18.07
N ASP A 14 43.92 -6.69 -18.69
CA ASP A 14 42.49 -6.43 -18.44
C ASP A 14 41.67 -7.69 -18.67
N ILE A 15 41.49 -8.45 -17.58
CA ILE A 15 40.74 -9.71 -17.62
C ILE A 15 39.29 -9.51 -18.08
N TRP A 16 38.68 -8.35 -17.80
CA TRP A 16 37.29 -8.08 -18.17
C TRP A 16 37.15 -7.89 -19.69
N ASN A 17 37.98 -7.07 -20.31
CA ASN A 17 37.96 -6.91 -21.76
C ASN A 17 38.42 -8.17 -22.48
N SER A 18 39.43 -8.87 -21.98
CA SER A 18 39.89 -10.13 -22.62
C SER A 18 38.79 -11.20 -22.66
N THR A 19 37.92 -11.24 -21.64
CA THR A 19 36.87 -12.27 -21.51
C THR A 19 35.51 -11.86 -22.09
N CYS A 20 35.13 -10.59 -21.96
CA CYS A 20 33.80 -10.09 -22.33
C CYS A 20 33.80 -8.99 -23.40
N GLY A 21 34.97 -8.44 -23.76
CA GLY A 21 35.09 -7.30 -24.68
C GLY A 21 34.58 -7.61 -26.09
N GLY A 22 34.75 -8.84 -26.59
CA GLY A 22 34.22 -9.28 -27.88
C GLY A 22 32.69 -9.32 -27.90
N TRP A 23 32.06 -9.67 -26.77
CA TRP A 23 30.60 -9.62 -26.63
C TRP A 23 30.11 -8.17 -26.57
N LEU A 24 30.81 -7.31 -25.81
CA LEU A 24 30.44 -5.90 -25.65
C LEU A 24 30.52 -5.13 -26.98
N LYS A 25 31.51 -5.42 -27.83
CA LYS A 25 31.63 -4.87 -29.20
C LYS A 25 30.41 -5.21 -30.07
N LYS A 26 29.81 -6.39 -29.89
CA LYS A 26 28.62 -6.85 -30.63
C LYS A 26 27.30 -6.45 -29.96
N ASN A 27 27.32 -6.06 -28.69
CA ASN A 27 26.15 -5.71 -27.88
C ASN A 27 26.41 -4.37 -27.16
N PRO A 28 26.59 -3.27 -27.91
CA PRO A 28 26.88 -1.98 -27.31
C PRO A 28 25.75 -1.57 -26.35
N LEU A 29 26.14 -1.08 -25.17
CA LEU A 29 25.17 -0.57 -24.20
C LEU A 29 24.49 0.69 -24.79
N PRO A 30 23.18 0.87 -24.59
CA PRO A 30 22.49 2.09 -24.97
C PRO A 30 23.15 3.30 -24.29
N GLN A 31 23.32 4.42 -25.01
CA GLN A 31 23.98 5.64 -24.51
C GLN A 31 23.41 6.13 -23.16
N ASP A 32 22.11 5.95 -22.93
CA ASP A 32 21.44 6.42 -21.73
C ASP A 32 21.44 5.41 -20.56
N LYS A 33 22.12 4.27 -20.71
CA LYS A 33 22.06 3.16 -19.75
C LYS A 33 23.42 2.51 -19.53
N SER A 34 24.01 2.77 -18.36
CA SER A 34 25.20 2.08 -17.88
C SER A 34 24.98 0.60 -17.53
N ILE A 35 23.72 0.14 -17.46
CA ILE A 35 23.34 -1.24 -17.12
C ILE A 35 22.20 -1.67 -18.05
N TRP A 36 22.34 -2.86 -18.66
CA TRP A 36 21.26 -3.53 -19.40
C TRP A 36 21.13 -4.97 -18.88
N ASN A 37 20.07 -5.23 -18.11
CA ASN A 37 19.80 -6.56 -17.58
C ASN A 37 18.32 -6.95 -17.71
N GLN A 38 18.06 -8.25 -17.65
CA GLN A 38 16.72 -8.81 -17.76
C GLN A 38 15.75 -8.23 -16.72
N LYS A 39 16.22 -7.94 -15.50
CA LYS A 39 15.39 -7.37 -14.42
C LYS A 39 14.83 -6.00 -14.81
N GLN A 40 15.63 -5.13 -15.41
CA GLN A 40 15.16 -3.83 -15.91
C GLN A 40 14.17 -3.97 -17.07
N GLN A 41 14.31 -4.99 -17.92
CA GLN A 41 13.36 -5.26 -19.01
C GLN A 41 12.02 -5.77 -18.48
N LEU A 42 12.03 -6.60 -17.43
CA LEU A 42 10.81 -7.04 -16.75
C LEU A 42 10.08 -5.87 -16.11
N VAL A 43 10.77 -5.02 -15.35
CA VAL A 43 10.17 -3.82 -14.73
C VAL A 43 9.54 -2.90 -15.78
N LYS A 44 10.18 -2.72 -16.95
CA LYS A 44 9.60 -1.94 -18.06
C LYS A 44 8.37 -2.60 -18.66
N ARG A 45 8.36 -3.92 -18.85
CA ARG A 45 7.19 -4.65 -19.33
C ARG A 45 6.04 -4.55 -18.33
N ASP A 46 6.31 -4.73 -17.05
CA ASP A 46 5.32 -4.64 -15.98
C ASP A 46 4.74 -3.23 -15.87
N ALA A 47 5.57 -2.19 -16.01
CA ALA A 47 5.12 -0.79 -16.03
C ALA A 47 4.21 -0.48 -17.24
N ASN A 48 4.45 -1.11 -18.39
CA ASN A 48 3.63 -0.95 -19.59
C ASN A 48 2.35 -1.80 -19.59
N LEU A 49 2.29 -2.82 -18.72
CA LEU A 49 1.15 -3.70 -18.50
C LEU A 49 0.27 -3.22 -17.33
N ALA A 50 0.38 -1.95 -16.92
CA ALA A 50 -0.34 -1.34 -15.80
C ALA A 50 -1.87 -1.22 -15.98
N GLY A 51 -2.51 -2.23 -16.59
CA GLY A 51 -3.91 -2.54 -16.42
C GLY A 51 -4.05 -3.64 -15.37
N GLU A 52 -4.59 -3.28 -14.22
CA GLU A 52 -4.85 -4.23 -13.14
C GLU A 52 -5.79 -5.36 -13.61
N THR A 53 -5.31 -6.61 -13.47
CA THR A 53 -6.01 -7.81 -13.94
C THR A 53 -7.28 -8.07 -13.13
N ARG A 54 -8.23 -8.82 -13.70
CA ARG A 54 -9.46 -9.23 -13.00
C ARG A 54 -9.17 -10.02 -11.72
N VAL A 55 -8.10 -10.82 -11.72
CA VAL A 55 -7.67 -11.62 -10.57
C VAL A 55 -7.13 -10.70 -9.47
N GLU A 56 -6.27 -9.74 -9.81
CA GLU A 56 -5.77 -8.76 -8.84
C GLU A 56 -6.88 -7.90 -8.23
N LYS A 57 -7.86 -7.47 -9.05
CA LYS A 57 -9.05 -6.75 -8.56
C LYS A 57 -9.86 -7.61 -7.59
N SER A 58 -10.07 -8.88 -7.93
CA SER A 58 -10.81 -9.83 -7.09
C SER A 58 -10.07 -10.09 -5.77
N VAL A 59 -8.77 -10.36 -5.82
CA VAL A 59 -7.93 -10.56 -4.62
C VAL A 59 -7.96 -9.31 -3.75
N ARG A 60 -7.80 -8.10 -4.33
CA ARG A 60 -7.91 -6.85 -3.58
C ARG A 60 -9.29 -6.68 -2.96
N TYR A 61 -10.35 -7.00 -3.68
CA TYR A 61 -11.73 -6.92 -3.19
C TYR A 61 -11.96 -7.89 -2.02
N PHE A 62 -11.54 -9.15 -2.15
CA PHE A 62 -11.60 -10.16 -1.08
C PHE A 62 -10.78 -9.76 0.14
N VAL A 63 -9.53 -9.32 -0.06
CA VAL A 63 -8.68 -8.81 1.02
C VAL A 63 -9.33 -7.60 1.69
N SER A 64 -9.94 -6.69 0.92
CA SER A 64 -10.69 -5.55 1.46
C SER A 64 -11.90 -5.99 2.28
N ILE A 65 -12.65 -7.00 1.83
CA ILE A 65 -13.78 -7.59 2.58
C ILE A 65 -13.29 -8.23 3.89
N ILE A 66 -12.22 -9.02 3.85
CA ILE A 66 -11.67 -9.69 5.04
C ILE A 66 -11.14 -8.67 6.05
N ILE A 67 -10.46 -7.61 5.57
CA ILE A 67 -10.08 -6.44 6.38
C ILE A 67 -11.33 -5.77 6.97
N MET A 68 -12.39 -5.62 6.18
CA MET A 68 -13.66 -5.02 6.61
C MET A 68 -14.47 -5.85 7.63
N ILE A 69 -14.23 -7.16 7.72
CA ILE A 69 -14.99 -8.09 8.58
C ILE A 69 -14.24 -8.45 9.88
N ASN A 70 -12.92 -8.30 9.95
CA ASN A 70 -12.11 -8.68 11.12
C ASN A 70 -11.48 -7.48 11.84
N HIS A 71 -12.30 -6.53 12.30
CA HIS A 71 -11.77 -5.33 12.97
C HIS A 71 -11.57 -5.52 14.46
N TYR A 72 -10.30 -5.48 14.85
CA TYR A 72 -9.88 -5.17 16.21
C TYR A 72 -9.94 -3.67 16.43
N CYS A 73 -10.15 -3.28 17.70
CA CYS A 73 -9.97 -1.89 18.11
C CYS A 73 -8.51 -1.47 17.88
N CYS A 74 -8.29 -0.31 17.28
CA CYS A 74 -6.95 0.20 16.99
C CYS A 74 -6.25 0.86 18.19
N VAL A 75 -6.93 0.96 19.34
CA VAL A 75 -6.38 1.60 20.53
C VAL A 75 -5.33 0.68 21.16
N PRO A 76 -4.11 1.19 21.46
CA PRO A 76 -3.07 0.38 22.06
C PRO A 76 -3.54 -0.32 23.33
N ARG A 77 -3.30 -1.64 23.42
CA ARG A 77 -3.73 -2.53 24.52
C ARG A 77 -5.23 -2.84 24.60
N CYS A 78 -6.03 -2.38 23.64
CA CYS A 78 -7.41 -2.84 23.50
C CYS A 78 -7.46 -4.10 22.62
N LEU A 79 -8.18 -5.12 23.06
CA LEU A 79 -8.36 -6.39 22.34
C LEU A 79 -9.81 -6.59 21.84
N SER A 80 -10.66 -5.58 21.99
CA SER A 80 -12.05 -5.65 21.55
C SER A 80 -12.13 -5.97 20.06
N TRP A 81 -12.99 -6.90 19.71
CA TRP A 81 -13.13 -7.43 18.36
C TRP A 81 -14.60 -7.63 18.00
N ILE A 82 -14.99 -7.16 16.82
CA ILE A 82 -16.40 -7.13 16.38
C ILE A 82 -17.13 -8.48 16.47
N LYS A 83 -16.42 -9.61 16.30
CA LYS A 83 -17.02 -10.96 16.40
C LYS A 83 -17.13 -11.49 17.83
N ARG A 84 -16.28 -11.02 18.74
CA ARG A 84 -16.27 -11.43 20.15
C ARG A 84 -17.14 -10.53 21.02
N ASP A 85 -17.21 -9.24 20.68
CA ASP A 85 -17.85 -8.20 21.47
C ASP A 85 -19.03 -7.55 20.71
N PRO A 86 -20.15 -8.27 20.51
CA PRO A 86 -21.27 -7.78 19.68
C PRO A 86 -22.00 -6.58 20.30
N GLN A 87 -21.81 -6.33 21.59
CA GLN A 87 -22.40 -5.18 22.30
C GLN A 87 -21.66 -3.86 22.02
N LEU A 88 -20.46 -3.94 21.46
CA LEU A 88 -19.65 -2.76 21.17
C LEU A 88 -19.88 -2.30 19.73
N THR A 89 -20.02 -1.00 19.54
CA THR A 89 -20.03 -0.39 18.22
C THR A 89 -18.61 -0.02 17.82
N PHE A 90 -18.24 -0.27 16.56
CA PHE A 90 -16.91 0.02 16.02
C PHE A 90 -16.98 1.17 15.02
N HIS A 91 -16.35 2.29 15.36
CA HIS A 91 -16.42 3.55 14.62
C HIS A 91 -15.17 3.78 13.78
N ILE A 92 -15.34 4.37 12.59
CA ILE A 92 -14.26 4.70 11.66
C ILE A 92 -13.88 6.17 11.84
N PHE A 93 -12.59 6.48 11.69
CA PHE A 93 -12.12 7.86 11.67
C PHE A 93 -12.62 8.56 10.40
N LEU A 94 -13.36 9.65 10.57
CA LEU A 94 -13.93 10.42 9.45
C LEU A 94 -12.85 10.91 8.49
N GLU A 95 -13.13 10.80 7.18
CA GLU A 95 -12.31 11.39 6.13
C GLU A 95 -12.65 12.88 5.93
N GLY A 96 -11.61 13.69 5.71
CA GLY A 96 -11.70 15.14 5.72
C GLY A 96 -12.26 15.72 4.43
N LYS A 97 -13.51 16.18 4.47
CA LYS A 97 -14.05 17.18 3.52
C LYS A 97 -14.49 18.49 4.19
N HIS A 98 -14.79 18.44 5.49
CA HIS A 98 -15.25 19.58 6.29
C HIS A 98 -14.32 19.79 7.48
N GLN A 99 -14.00 21.05 7.80
CA GLN A 99 -13.04 21.41 8.84
C GLN A 99 -13.38 20.79 10.20
N ALA A 100 -14.65 20.84 10.62
CA ALA A 100 -15.13 20.22 11.87
C ALA A 100 -14.81 18.71 11.98
N ARG A 101 -14.81 17.97 10.85
CA ARG A 101 -14.45 16.54 10.84
C ARG A 101 -12.94 16.34 10.92
N ILE A 102 -12.15 17.25 10.33
CA ILE A 102 -10.69 17.23 10.39
C ILE A 102 -10.23 17.48 11.83
N ASP A 103 -10.79 18.49 12.50
CA ASP A 103 -10.40 18.85 13.87
C ASP A 103 -10.74 17.74 14.86
N LYS A 104 -11.93 17.14 14.75
CA LYS A 104 -12.30 16.00 15.59
C LYS A 104 -11.49 14.75 15.28
N ARG A 105 -11.10 14.51 14.01
CA ARG A 105 -10.14 13.44 13.66
C ARG A 105 -8.79 13.66 14.35
N LYS A 106 -8.26 14.89 14.34
CA LYS A 106 -7.03 15.24 15.06
C LYS A 106 -7.17 15.03 16.57
N ALA A 107 -8.30 15.47 17.14
CA ALA A 107 -8.59 15.28 18.57
C ALA A 107 -8.64 13.79 18.95
N TRP A 108 -9.25 12.94 18.11
CA TRP A 108 -9.29 11.50 18.32
C TRP A 108 -7.89 10.86 18.28
N ILE A 109 -7.04 11.23 17.32
CA ILE A 109 -5.67 10.71 17.22
C ILE A 109 -4.88 10.98 18.51
N LEU A 110 -5.00 12.21 19.03
CA LEU A 110 -4.35 12.63 20.27
C LEU A 110 -4.93 11.89 21.48
N LYS A 111 -6.26 11.86 21.65
CA LYS A 111 -6.96 11.22 22.78
C LYS A 111 -6.64 9.72 22.87
N LEU A 112 -6.60 9.04 21.73
CA LEU A 112 -6.33 7.60 21.65
C LEU A 112 -4.84 7.24 21.62
N ARG A 113 -3.94 8.25 21.67
CA ARG A 113 -2.48 8.09 21.67
C ARG A 113 -1.96 7.25 20.49
N ILE A 114 -2.60 7.38 19.33
CA ILE A 114 -2.21 6.63 18.13
C ILE A 114 -0.95 7.29 17.55
N ARG A 115 0.16 6.55 17.56
CA ARG A 115 1.46 7.04 17.07
C ARG A 115 1.71 6.82 15.58
N GLN A 116 0.80 6.11 14.92
CA GLN A 116 0.92 5.76 13.50
C GLN A 116 -0.12 6.52 12.66
N PRO A 117 0.13 6.73 11.36
CA PRO A 117 -0.85 7.33 10.46
C PRO A 117 -2.17 6.54 10.49
N VAL A 118 -3.27 7.22 10.84
CA VAL A 118 -4.58 6.57 10.89
C VAL A 118 -5.08 6.27 9.48
N SER A 119 -5.26 4.98 9.18
CA SER A 119 -5.87 4.50 7.95
C SER A 119 -7.40 4.62 7.98
N LYS A 120 -8.02 4.71 6.81
CA LYS A 120 -9.49 4.72 6.64
C LYS A 120 -10.20 3.44 7.10
N PHE A 121 -9.44 2.36 7.29
CA PHE A 121 -9.96 1.07 7.76
C PHE A 121 -9.82 0.87 9.27
N MET A 122 -9.05 1.72 9.96
CA MET A 122 -8.88 1.60 11.40
C MET A 122 -10.19 1.93 12.10
N ARG A 123 -10.55 1.10 13.08
CA ARG A 123 -11.75 1.29 13.88
C ARG A 123 -11.40 1.40 15.35
N VAL A 124 -12.25 2.12 16.08
CA VAL A 124 -12.20 2.24 17.52
C VAL A 124 -13.52 1.77 18.12
N CYS A 125 -13.45 0.93 19.15
CA CYS A 125 -14.65 0.43 19.82
C CYS A 125 -15.24 1.51 20.74
N SER A 126 -16.50 1.33 21.12
CA SER A 126 -17.24 2.29 21.91
C SER A 126 -16.75 2.48 23.35
N LEU A 127 -15.87 1.61 23.85
CA LEU A 127 -15.28 1.73 25.19
C LEU A 127 -14.37 2.96 25.38
N HIS A 128 -13.87 3.54 24.28
CA HIS A 128 -12.88 4.63 24.35
C HIS A 128 -13.49 6.03 24.20
N PHE A 129 -14.81 6.12 24.04
CA PHE A 129 -15.51 7.35 23.74
C PHE A 129 -16.88 7.38 24.43
N ALA A 130 -17.28 8.56 24.85
CA ALA A 130 -18.64 8.78 25.35
C ALA A 130 -19.61 9.02 24.18
N GLU A 131 -20.92 8.96 24.40
CA GLU A 131 -21.91 9.08 23.31
C GLU A 131 -21.81 10.42 22.56
N GLU A 132 -21.47 11.49 23.27
CA GLU A 132 -21.23 12.84 22.75
C GLU A 132 -19.98 12.96 21.87
N ASP A 133 -19.03 12.01 21.99
CA ASP A 133 -17.83 12.00 21.17
C ASP A 133 -18.13 11.52 19.74
N TYR A 134 -19.29 10.90 19.47
CA TYR A 134 -19.63 10.45 18.12
C TYR A 134 -20.28 11.53 17.26
N PHE A 135 -20.08 11.44 15.95
CA PHE A 135 -20.95 12.14 15.01
C PHE A 135 -22.07 11.20 14.62
N TYR A 136 -23.29 11.47 15.11
CA TYR A 136 -24.47 10.88 14.48
C TYR A 136 -24.55 11.42 13.05
N ARG A 137 -24.53 10.51 12.07
CA ARG A 137 -24.98 10.86 10.73
C ARG A 137 -26.40 11.35 10.94
N SER A 138 -26.66 12.65 10.80
CA SER A 138 -28.02 13.18 10.82
C SER A 138 -28.79 12.40 9.76
N LYS A 139 -29.58 11.41 10.17
CA LYS A 139 -30.49 10.74 9.28
C LYS A 139 -31.40 11.86 8.82
N GLY A 140 -31.27 12.28 7.57
CA GLY A 140 -32.34 13.02 6.93
C GLY A 140 -33.59 12.18 7.10
N PHE A 141 -34.50 12.60 7.98
CA PHE A 141 -35.85 12.10 8.01
C PHE A 141 -36.43 12.43 6.64
N LYS A 142 -36.38 11.49 5.70
CA LYS A 142 -37.33 11.52 4.59
C LYS A 142 -38.69 11.27 5.24
N LYS A 143 -39.45 12.34 5.50
CA LYS A 143 -40.88 12.23 5.80
C LYS A 143 -41.46 11.29 4.75
N ARG A 144 -42.00 10.14 5.18
CA ARG A 144 -42.91 9.38 4.33
C ARG A 144 -44.06 10.33 4.02
N LYS A 145 -44.26 10.66 2.76
CA LYS A 145 -45.49 11.31 2.32
C LYS A 145 -46.61 10.31 2.58
N ASN A 146 -47.58 10.69 3.40
CA ASN A 146 -48.89 10.06 3.43
C ASN A 146 -49.62 10.39 2.12
#